data_AF-A0A966WRX1-F1
#
_entry.id   AF-A0A966WRX1-F1
#
_cell.length_a   1.000
_cell.length_b   1.000
_cell.length_c   1.000
_cell.angle_alpha   90.00
_cell.angle_beta   90.00
_cell.angle_gamma   90.00
#
_symmetry.space_group_name_H-M   'P 1'
#
loop_
_entity.id
_entity.type
_entity.pdbx_description
1 polymer ?
#
loop_
_entity_poly.entity_id
_entity_poly.type
_entity_poly.pdbx_seq_one_letter_code
_entity_poly.pdbx_strand_id
1 'polypeptide(L)'
;MAGLGSLCLQCDGQPCLQACPVAAFDGASYRIHDCLSWLRQASGQPCMQQGCLARRACPVGVTHRHPPELAAFHMAAFAASHGPVT
;
A
#
# COMPACT_ATOMS: atom_id res chain seq x y z
N MET A 1 32.12 -6.68 2.59
CA MET A 1 31.09 -5.84 3.24
C MET A 1 30.10 -5.42 2.16
N ALA A 2 29.03 -6.19 1.96
CA ALA A 2 27.94 -5.73 1.08
C ALA A 2 27.28 -4.56 1.82
N GLY A 3 27.42 -3.35 1.27
CA GLY A 3 26.65 -2.20 1.76
C GLY A 3 25.18 -2.59 1.76
N LEU A 4 24.50 -2.38 2.89
CA LEU A 4 23.07 -2.65 3.06
C LEU A 4 22.28 -1.63 2.24
N GLY A 5 22.40 -1.71 0.91
CA GLY A 5 21.42 -1.15 0.00
C GLY A 5 20.07 -1.75 0.38
N SER A 6 19.09 -0.87 0.59
CA SER A 6 17.71 -1.24 0.89
C SER A 6 17.31 -2.51 0.15
N LEU A 7 16.95 -3.59 0.88
CA LEU A 7 16.49 -4.86 0.30
C LEU A 7 15.33 -4.65 -0.69
N CYS A 8 14.57 -3.56 -0.52
CA CYS A 8 13.51 -3.15 -1.43
C CYS A 8 14.04 -2.79 -2.83
N LEU A 9 15.26 -2.23 -2.94
CA LEU A 9 15.88 -1.87 -4.22
C LEU A 9 16.44 -3.07 -4.98
N GLN A 10 16.58 -4.23 -4.33
CA GLN A 10 17.06 -5.47 -4.95
C GLN A 10 15.93 -6.35 -5.49
N CYS A 11 14.66 -6.01 -5.22
CA CYS A 11 13.52 -6.75 -5.73
C CYS A 11 13.35 -6.49 -7.23
N ASP A 12 13.50 -7.52 -8.05
CA ASP A 12 13.24 -7.45 -9.49
C ASP A 12 11.82 -6.96 -9.76
N GLY A 13 11.69 -5.97 -10.65
CA GLY A 13 10.43 -5.31 -11.00
C GLY A 13 9.71 -4.55 -9.86
N GLN A 14 10.27 -4.48 -8.65
CA GLN A 14 9.69 -3.81 -7.47
C GLN A 14 8.17 -4.07 -7.34
N PRO A 15 7.73 -5.33 -7.12
CA PRO A 15 6.32 -5.73 -7.21
C PRO A 15 5.40 -4.94 -6.27
N CYS A 16 5.94 -4.41 -5.17
CA CYS A 16 5.21 -3.53 -4.26
C CYS A 16 4.73 -2.24 -4.93
N LEU A 17 5.51 -1.64 -5.84
CA LEU A 17 5.13 -0.41 -6.53
C LEU A 17 4.09 -0.68 -7.63
N GLN A 18 4.21 -1.83 -8.29
CA GLN A 18 3.34 -2.23 -9.41
C GLN A 18 1.96 -2.71 -8.94
N ALA A 19 1.85 -3.26 -7.74
CA ALA A 19 0.60 -3.80 -7.23
C ALA A 19 -0.43 -2.74 -6.78
N CYS A 20 -0.08 -1.46 -6.78
CA CYS A 20 -1.01 -0.38 -6.44
C CYS A 20 -1.99 -0.15 -7.61
N PRO A 21 -3.31 -0.37 -7.45
CA PRO A 21 -4.27 -0.26 -8.57
C PRO A 21 -4.36 1.13 -9.20
N VAL A 22 -3.95 2.16 -8.45
CA VAL A 22 -3.97 3.57 -8.91
C VAL A 22 -2.57 4.15 -9.09
N ALA A 23 -1.53 3.30 -9.12
CA ALA A 23 -0.13 3.70 -9.26
C ALA A 23 0.25 4.88 -8.35
N ALA A 24 -0.16 4.83 -7.07
CA ALA A 24 0.04 5.93 -6.12
C ALA A 24 1.51 6.20 -5.76
N PHE A 25 2.43 5.35 -6.21
CA PHE A 25 3.87 5.48 -6.01
C PHE A 25 4.52 5.80 -7.35
N ASP A 26 4.71 7.09 -7.64
CA ASP A 26 5.30 7.57 -8.90
C ASP A 26 6.80 7.83 -8.83
N GLY A 27 7.41 7.57 -7.66
CA GLY A 27 8.83 7.82 -7.39
C GLY A 27 9.17 9.24 -6.95
N ALA A 28 8.22 10.19 -7.03
CA ALA A 28 8.37 11.55 -6.54
C ALA A 28 7.58 11.78 -5.24
N SER A 29 6.37 11.25 -5.17
CA SER A 29 5.48 11.42 -4.02
C SER A 29 4.48 10.27 -3.88
N TYR A 30 3.74 10.26 -2.77
CA TYR A 30 2.58 9.40 -2.62
C TYR A 30 1.33 10.14 -3.09
N ARG A 31 0.70 9.67 -4.17
CA ARG A 31 -0.55 10.26 -4.72
C ARG A 31 -1.74 9.94 -3.84
N ILE A 32 -1.78 10.61 -2.69
CA ILE A 32 -2.73 10.33 -1.62
C ILE A 32 -4.19 10.58 -2.03
N HIS A 33 -4.42 11.59 -2.87
CA HIS A 33 -5.74 11.90 -3.42
C HIS A 33 -6.30 10.72 -4.25
N ASP A 34 -5.49 10.14 -5.13
CA ASP A 34 -5.89 8.99 -5.96
C ASP A 34 -6.13 7.77 -5.10
N CYS A 35 -5.28 7.54 -4.09
CA CYS A 35 -5.47 6.45 -3.14
C CYS A 35 -6.80 6.58 -2.40
N LEU A 36 -7.08 7.73 -1.79
CA LEU A 36 -8.32 7.95 -1.03
C LEU A 36 -9.56 7.85 -1.93
N SER A 37 -9.47 8.36 -3.16
CA SER A 37 -10.53 8.23 -4.17
C SER A 37 -10.82 6.76 -4.49
N TRP A 38 -9.78 5.92 -4.62
CA TRP A 38 -9.92 4.48 -4.82
C TRP A 38 -10.52 3.77 -3.61
N LEU A 39 -10.02 4.06 -2.41
CA LEU A 39 -10.46 3.42 -1.17
C LEU A 39 -11.96 3.61 -0.88
N ARG A 40 -12.55 4.70 -1.37
CA ARG A 40 -13.98 5.02 -1.20
C ARG A 40 -14.89 4.32 -2.21
N GLN A 41 -14.34 3.65 -3.22
CA GLN A 41 -15.10 2.89 -4.21
C GLN A 41 -15.28 1.43 -3.77
N ALA A 42 -16.29 0.75 -4.33
CA ALA A 42 -16.46 -0.70 -4.13
C ALA A 42 -15.20 -1.49 -4.55
N SER A 43 -14.55 -1.08 -5.63
CA SER A 43 -13.28 -1.65 -6.10
C SER A 43 -12.11 -1.48 -5.13
N GLY A 44 -12.21 -0.52 -4.19
CA GLY A 44 -11.22 -0.28 -3.12
C GLY A 44 -11.32 -1.24 -1.95
N GLN A 45 -12.38 -2.05 -1.85
CA GLN A 45 -12.61 -2.95 -0.71
C GLN A 45 -11.45 -3.91 -0.40
N PRO A 46 -10.74 -4.50 -1.38
CA PRO A 46 -9.56 -5.31 -1.08
C PRO A 46 -8.47 -4.55 -0.32
N CYS A 47 -8.21 -3.29 -0.70
CA CYS A 47 -7.27 -2.43 0.03
C CYS A 47 -7.80 -2.10 1.44
N MET A 48 -9.10 -1.84 1.58
CA MET A 48 -9.72 -1.51 2.87
C MET A 48 -9.75 -2.71 3.83
N GLN A 49 -9.97 -3.93 3.35
CA GLN A 49 -10.16 -5.11 4.21
C GLN A 49 -8.87 -5.89 4.44
N GLN A 50 -7.97 -5.95 3.46
CA GLN A 50 -6.76 -6.76 3.55
C GLN A 50 -5.50 -5.93 3.85
N GLY A 51 -5.62 -4.61 3.86
CA GLY A 51 -4.52 -3.66 3.90
C GLY A 51 -4.05 -3.26 2.50
N CYS A 52 -3.20 -2.22 2.45
CA CYS A 52 -2.61 -1.72 1.21
C CYS A 52 -1.99 -2.85 0.35
N LEU A 53 -2.53 -3.06 -0.86
CA LEU A 53 -2.09 -4.12 -1.77
C LEU A 53 -0.61 -4.01 -2.14
N ALA A 54 -0.07 -2.79 -2.21
CA ALA A 54 1.37 -2.56 -2.40
C ALA A 54 2.23 -3.17 -1.28
N ARG A 55 1.83 -2.99 -0.02
CA ARG A 55 2.51 -3.61 1.12
C ARG A 55 2.37 -5.13 1.10
N ARG A 56 1.21 -5.64 0.68
CA ARG A 56 0.96 -7.07 0.55
C ARG A 56 1.79 -7.72 -0.57
N ALA A 57 2.07 -7.00 -1.65
CA ALA A 57 2.85 -7.55 -2.77
C ALA A 57 4.34 -7.74 -2.46
N CYS A 58 4.84 -7.30 -1.30
CA CYS A 58 6.21 -7.58 -0.89
C CYS A 58 6.44 -9.11 -0.70
N PRO A 59 7.38 -9.73 -1.44
CA PRO A 59 7.65 -11.17 -1.33
C PRO A 59 8.39 -11.52 -0.02
N VAL A 60 9.20 -10.60 0.50
CA VAL A 60 9.94 -10.79 1.76
C VAL A 60 9.04 -10.56 2.98
N GLY A 61 8.03 -9.68 2.85
CA GLY A 61 7.16 -9.26 3.94
C GLY A 61 6.03 -10.23 4.28
N VAL A 62 5.93 -11.39 3.64
CA VAL A 62 4.79 -12.33 3.75
C VAL A 62 4.47 -12.67 5.20
N THR A 63 5.48 -13.02 5.99
CA THR A 63 5.35 -13.40 7.41
C THR A 63 5.08 -12.23 8.35
N HIS A 64 5.24 -11.00 7.87
CA HIS A 64 5.08 -9.76 8.64
C HIS A 64 3.77 -9.03 8.30
N ARG A 65 2.91 -9.61 7.45
CA ARG A 65 1.62 -9.03 7.10
C ARG A 65 0.72 -9.01 8.33
N HIS A 66 0.06 -7.88 8.56
CA HIS A 66 -1.00 -7.81 9.58
C HIS A 66 -2.11 -8.82 9.25
N PRO A 67 -2.72 -9.44 10.28
CA PRO A 67 -3.96 -10.18 10.08
C PRO A 67 -5.05 -9.24 9.54
N PRO A 68 -6.06 -9.75 8.80
CA PRO A 68 -7.05 -8.93 8.12
C PRO A 68 -7.72 -7.88 9.01
N GLU A 69 -8.01 -8.22 10.27
CA GLU A 69 -8.70 -7.34 11.21
C GLU A 69 -7.84 -6.11 11.56
N LEU A 70 -6.55 -6.31 11.83
CA LEU A 70 -5.62 -5.23 12.12
C LEU A 70 -5.32 -4.40 10.85
N ALA A 71 -5.23 -5.06 9.69
CA ALA A 71 -5.06 -4.38 8.42
C ALA A 71 -6.25 -3.45 8.11
N ALA A 72 -7.47 -3.95 8.31
CA ALA A 72 -8.69 -3.18 8.11
C ALA A 72 -8.81 -2.00 9.08
N PHE A 73 -8.47 -2.22 10.36
CA PHE A 73 -8.40 -1.16 11.36
C PHE A 73 -7.47 -0.01 10.92
N HIS A 74 -6.25 -0.34 10.48
CA HIS A 74 -5.31 0.68 10.03
C HIS A 74 -5.78 1.40 8.76
N MET A 75 -6.41 0.71 7.83
CA MET A 75 -6.92 1.34 6.60
C MET A 75 -8.11 2.26 6.88
N ALA A 76 -9.01 1.89 7.79
CA ALA A 76 -10.09 2.75 8.27
C ALA A 76 -9.53 4.00 8.95
N ALA A 77 -8.55 3.86 9.84
CA ALA A 77 -7.88 4.98 10.49
C ALA A 77 -7.19 5.91 9.47
N PHE A 78 -6.47 5.33 8.49
CA PHE A 78 -5.83 6.08 7.41
C PHE A 78 -6.85 6.87 6.58
N ALA A 79 -7.95 6.23 6.17
CA ALA A 79 -8.99 6.89 5.38
C ALA A 79 -9.72 7.99 6.15
N ALA A 80 -9.87 7.84 7.47
CA ALA A 80 -10.50 8.84 8.34
C ALA A 80 -9.58 10.02 8.66
N SER A 81 -8.27 9.77 8.81
CA SER A 81 -7.29 10.82 9.14
C SER A 81 -7.02 11.78 7.98
N HIS A 82 -7.35 11.38 6.75
CA HIS A 82 -7.22 12.20 5.57
C HIS A 82 -8.63 12.56 5.10
N GLY A 83 -8.97 13.84 5.27
CA GLY A 83 -10.32 14.37 5.06
C GLY A 83 -10.89 14.17 3.66
N PRO A 84 -11.99 14.86 3.32
CA PRO A 84 -12.57 14.78 1.99
C PRO A 84 -11.52 15.04 0.90
N VAL A 85 -11.48 14.15 -0.09
CA VAL A 85 -10.82 14.36 -1.38
C VAL A 85 -11.65 15.46 -2.07
N THR A 86 -11.13 16.68 -2.08
CA THR A 86 -11.73 17.85 -2.75
C THR A 86 -11.26 17.94 -4.18
#